data_AF-A0A9J6PSB1-F1
#
_entry.id   AF-A0A9J6PSB1-F1
#
_cell.length_a   1.000
_cell.length_b   1.000
_cell.length_c   1.000
_cell.angle_alpha   90.00
_cell.angle_beta   90.00
_cell.angle_gamma   90.00
#
_symmetry.space_group_name_H-M   'P 1'
#
loop_
_entity.id
_entity.type
_entity.pdbx_description
1 polymer ?
#
loop_
_entity_poly.entity_id
_entity_poly.type
_entity_poly.pdbx_seq_one_letter_code
_entity_poly.pdbx_strand_id
1 'polypeptide(L)'
;MTSLLPPGSTPLERRAAAACAGISDLNVPLRDLWNPDACPVKFLPYLAWAFSVDRWDEKWSEAEKRRTVKDAFYIHRRKGTVAAIRRVTENMGYTMTLAEWWQVADPAGTFRLTIDLMDVG
;
A
#
# COMPACT_ATOMS: atom_id res chain seq x y z
N MET A 1 -15.04 27.63 -18.77
CA MET A 1 -14.75 28.23 -17.45
C MET A 1 -15.47 29.56 -17.36
N THR A 2 -16.20 29.79 -16.27
CA THR A 2 -16.90 31.05 -16.02
C THR A 2 -15.89 32.05 -15.45
N SER A 3 -15.79 33.23 -16.06
CA SER A 3 -14.89 34.29 -15.58
C SER A 3 -15.32 34.76 -14.19
N LEU A 4 -14.39 34.83 -13.23
CA LEU A 4 -14.62 35.41 -11.91
C LEU A 4 -14.63 36.95 -11.94
N LEU A 5 -14.23 37.56 -13.06
CA LEU A 5 -14.22 39.01 -13.22
C LEU A 5 -15.64 39.57 -13.41
N PRO A 6 -15.93 40.77 -12.88
CA PRO A 6 -17.20 41.44 -13.07
C PRO A 6 -17.45 41.82 -14.55
N PRO A 7 -18.72 42.03 -14.96
CA PRO A 7 -19.08 42.31 -16.36
C PRO A 7 -18.37 43.53 -16.96
N GLY A 8 -18.04 44.54 -16.14
CA GLY A 8 -17.39 45.78 -16.54
C GLY A 8 -15.86 45.73 -16.70
N SER A 9 -15.22 44.57 -16.53
CA SER A 9 -13.76 44.50 -16.52
C SER A 9 -13.09 44.92 -17.83
N THR A 10 -11.97 45.62 -17.74
CA THR A 10 -11.26 46.11 -18.92
C THR A 10 -10.56 44.98 -19.70
N PRO A 11 -10.20 45.17 -20.97
CA PRO A 11 -9.43 44.18 -21.73
C PRO A 11 -8.09 43.82 -21.07
N LEU A 12 -7.45 44.78 -20.40
CA LEU A 12 -6.19 44.54 -19.66
C LEU A 12 -6.41 43.62 -18.46
N GLU A 13 -7.44 43.86 -17.65
CA GLU A 13 -7.80 43.01 -16.51
C GLU A 13 -8.09 41.57 -16.93
N ARG A 14 -8.86 41.37 -18.00
CA ARG A 14 -9.17 40.03 -18.52
C ARG A 14 -7.91 39.29 -18.98
N ARG A 15 -6.99 39.99 -19.64
CA ARG A 15 -5.71 39.41 -20.10
C ARG A 15 -4.77 39.12 -18.93
N ALA A 16 -4.69 40.00 -17.94
CA ALA A 16 -3.90 39.77 -16.73
C ALA A 16 -4.43 38.56 -15.96
N ALA A 17 -5.75 38.45 -15.78
CA ALA A 17 -6.36 37.28 -15.14
C ALA A 17 -6.08 35.98 -15.90
N ALA A 18 -6.17 35.98 -17.22
CA ALA A 18 -5.84 34.81 -18.04
C ALA A 18 -4.36 34.42 -17.94
N ALA A 19 -3.45 35.39 -17.97
CA ALA A 19 -2.02 35.15 -17.80
C ALA A 19 -1.68 34.57 -16.43
N CYS A 20 -2.38 34.99 -15.37
CA CYS A 20 -2.19 34.51 -14.01
C CYS A 20 -2.97 33.23 -13.67
N ALA A 21 -3.91 32.80 -14.52
CA ALA A 21 -4.79 31.65 -14.25
C ALA A 21 -4.03 30.33 -14.07
N GLY A 22 -2.88 30.17 -14.72
CA GLY A 22 -2.05 28.95 -14.62
C GLY A 22 -1.53 28.67 -13.21
N ILE A 23 -1.47 29.67 -12.32
CA ILE A 23 -1.10 29.47 -10.91
C ILE A 23 -2.17 28.62 -10.18
N SER A 24 -3.43 28.73 -10.58
CA SER A 24 -4.54 27.99 -9.98
C SER A 24 -4.67 26.55 -10.50
N ASP A 25 -4.11 26.26 -11.68
CA ASP A 25 -4.16 24.93 -12.31
C ASP A 25 -2.97 24.02 -11.90
N LEU A 26 -2.40 24.26 -10.72
CA LEU A 26 -1.34 23.40 -10.20
C LEU A 26 -1.88 21.98 -10.02
N ASN A 27 -1.26 21.01 -10.71
CA ASN A 27 -1.58 19.60 -10.53
C ASN A 27 -1.11 19.16 -9.13
N VAL A 28 -2.06 18.90 -8.23
CA VAL A 28 -1.81 18.48 -6.85
C VAL A 28 -2.40 17.07 -6.63
N PRO A 29 -1.70 16.00 -7.08
CA PRO A 29 -2.20 14.61 -7.02
C PRO A 29 -2.02 13.98 -5.62
N LEU A 30 -2.42 14.69 -4.56
CA LEU A 30 -2.24 14.21 -3.18
C LEU A 30 -3.05 12.94 -2.88
N ARG A 31 -4.19 12.75 -3.57
CA ARG A 31 -5.00 11.53 -3.44
C ARG A 31 -4.26 10.30 -3.96
N ASP A 32 -3.46 10.47 -5.01
CA ASP A 32 -2.72 9.36 -5.61
C ASP A 32 -1.65 8.84 -4.65
N LEU A 33 -1.10 9.69 -3.78
CA LEU A 33 -0.12 9.29 -2.76
C LEU A 33 -0.68 8.28 -1.75
N TRP A 34 -1.99 8.27 -1.51
CA TRP A 34 -2.68 7.34 -0.60
C TRP A 34 -3.31 6.15 -1.32
N ASN A 35 -3.19 6.07 -2.65
CA ASN A 35 -3.74 4.98 -3.44
C ASN A 35 -2.59 4.04 -3.88
N PRO A 36 -2.53 2.78 -3.40
CA PRO A 36 -1.48 1.84 -3.79
C PRO A 36 -1.39 1.57 -5.30
N ASP A 37 -2.44 1.82 -6.08
CA ASP A 37 -2.44 1.68 -7.54
C ASP A 37 -1.92 2.90 -8.28
N ALA A 38 -2.25 4.11 -7.80
CA ALA A 38 -1.90 5.36 -8.47
C ALA A 38 -0.64 6.02 -7.90
N CYS A 39 -0.21 5.64 -6.69
CA CYS A 39 0.95 6.23 -6.02
C CYS A 39 2.20 6.04 -6.87
N PRO A 40 2.98 7.11 -7.15
CA PRO A 40 4.25 6.98 -7.85
C PRO A 40 5.17 5.99 -7.12
N VAL A 41 5.82 5.09 -7.86
CA VAL A 41 6.60 3.97 -7.29
C VAL A 41 7.64 4.43 -6.27
N LYS A 42 8.32 5.55 -6.54
CA LYS A 42 9.30 6.15 -5.63
C LYS A 42 8.74 6.54 -4.25
N PHE A 43 7.43 6.71 -4.14
CA PHE A 43 6.75 7.05 -2.90
C PHE A 43 6.05 5.87 -2.22
N LEU A 44 5.96 4.71 -2.90
CA LEU A 44 5.39 3.50 -2.30
C LEU A 44 6.07 3.07 -0.99
N PRO A 45 7.39 3.23 -0.76
CA PRO A 45 7.99 2.89 0.53
C PRO A 45 7.40 3.68 1.71
N TYR A 46 7.04 4.95 1.49
CA TYR A 46 6.41 5.77 2.52
C TYR A 46 4.96 5.36 2.78
N LEU A 47 4.23 5.01 1.72
CA LEU A 47 2.87 4.46 1.85
C LEU A 47 2.90 3.10 2.55
N ALA A 48 3.87 2.25 2.22
CA ALA A 48 4.10 0.97 2.88
C ALA A 48 4.36 1.15 4.38
N TRP A 49 5.22 2.11 4.74
CA TRP A 49 5.46 2.48 6.13
C TRP A 49 4.18 2.97 6.83
N ALA A 50 3.41 3.85 6.19
CA ALA A 50 2.14 4.35 6.73
C ALA A 50 1.12 3.23 6.98
N PHE A 51 1.14 2.17 6.15
CA PHE A 51 0.29 0.98 6.31
C PHE A 51 0.93 -0.11 7.19
N SER A 52 2.04 0.18 7.85
CA SER A 52 2.77 -0.74 8.71
C SER A 52 3.12 -2.06 8.01
N VAL A 53 3.56 -1.98 6.76
CA VAL A 53 4.10 -3.15 6.03
C VAL A 53 5.34 -3.68 6.76
N ASP A 54 5.32 -4.95 7.15
CA ASP A 54 6.37 -5.54 8.00
C ASP A 54 7.68 -5.83 7.24
N ARG A 55 7.62 -6.21 5.95
CA ARG A 55 8.80 -6.46 5.10
C ARG A 55 8.72 -5.66 3.81
N TRP A 56 9.83 -5.03 3.46
CA TRP A 56 9.99 -4.28 2.23
C TRP A 56 11.34 -4.59 1.59
N ASP A 57 11.36 -4.80 0.28
CA ASP A 57 12.58 -4.94 -0.50
C ASP A 57 12.56 -3.97 -1.68
N GLU A 58 13.59 -3.15 -1.80
CA GLU A 58 13.69 -2.18 -2.89
C GLU A 58 13.92 -2.84 -4.25
N LYS A 59 14.40 -4.08 -4.28
CA LYS A 59 14.63 -4.86 -5.50
C LYS A 59 13.37 -5.51 -6.06
N TRP A 60 12.27 -5.51 -5.31
CA TRP A 60 10.99 -6.03 -5.78
C TRP A 60 10.49 -5.29 -7.02
N SER A 61 9.80 -6.03 -7.89
CA SER A 61 9.06 -5.45 -9.00
C SER A 61 8.00 -4.47 -8.49
N GLU A 62 7.59 -3.53 -9.34
CA GLU A 62 6.51 -2.59 -9.00
C GLU A 62 5.23 -3.33 -8.60
N ALA A 63 4.90 -4.42 -9.29
CA ALA A 63 3.72 -5.22 -8.99
C ALA A 63 3.77 -5.83 -7.58
N GLU A 64 4.92 -6.38 -7.19
CA GLU A 64 5.13 -6.93 -5.84
C GLU A 64 5.04 -5.84 -4.78
N LYS A 65 5.70 -4.69 -4.99
CA LYS A 65 5.62 -3.52 -4.09
C LYS A 65 4.17 -3.10 -3.86
N ARG A 66 3.40 -2.90 -4.94
CA ARG A 66 1.98 -2.50 -4.85
C ARG A 66 1.13 -3.56 -4.17
N ARG A 67 1.32 -4.85 -4.50
CA ARG A 67 0.59 -5.96 -3.89
C ARG A 67 0.82 -6.01 -2.38
N THR A 68 2.06 -5.89 -1.92
CA THR A 68 2.40 -5.91 -0.49
C THR A 68 1.72 -4.77 0.26
N VAL A 69 1.71 -3.55 -0.29
CA VAL A 69 1.00 -2.41 0.32
C VAL A 69 -0.51 -2.67 0.41
N LYS A 70 -1.13 -3.23 -0.63
CA LYS A 70 -2.57 -3.55 -0.61
C LYS A 70 -2.92 -4.65 0.38
N ASP A 71 -2.11 -5.70 0.44
CA ASP A 71 -2.34 -6.86 1.29
C ASP A 71 -2.20 -6.53 2.79
N ALA A 72 -1.45 -5.47 3.13
CA ALA A 72 -1.22 -5.01 4.50
C ALA A 72 -2.51 -4.91 5.32
N PHE A 73 -3.56 -4.29 4.77
CA PHE A 73 -4.83 -4.12 5.49
C PHE A 73 -5.53 -5.45 5.78
N TYR A 74 -5.52 -6.38 4.81
CA TYR A 74 -6.12 -7.71 4.99
C TYR A 74 -5.40 -8.50 6.10
N ILE A 75 -4.06 -8.45 6.09
CA ILE A 75 -3.18 -9.14 7.04
C ILE A 75 -3.36 -8.54 8.44
N HIS A 76 -3.26 -7.22 8.58
CA HIS A 76 -3.37 -6.54 9.88
C HIS A 76 -4.73 -6.75 10.54
N ARG A 77 -5.82 -6.77 9.75
CA ARG A 77 -7.17 -7.07 10.26
C ARG A 77 -7.27 -8.50 10.86
N ARG A 78 -6.41 -9.42 10.45
CA ARG A 78 -6.46 -10.86 10.81
C ARG A 78 -5.23 -11.33 11.58
N LYS A 79 -4.41 -10.39 12.07
CA LYS A 79 -3.21 -10.71 12.86
C LYS A 79 -3.55 -11.70 13.98
N GLY A 80 -2.71 -12.72 14.13
CA GLY A 80 -2.90 -13.81 15.10
C GLY A 80 -3.77 -14.98 14.62
N THR A 81 -4.40 -14.92 13.44
CA THR A 81 -5.12 -16.07 12.87
C THR A 81 -4.22 -16.96 12.03
N VAL A 82 -4.55 -18.25 11.95
CA VAL A 82 -3.87 -19.22 11.06
C VAL A 82 -3.86 -18.74 9.61
N ALA A 83 -4.95 -18.12 9.15
CA ALA A 83 -5.06 -17.59 7.79
C ALA A 83 -4.07 -16.43 7.53
N ALA A 84 -3.88 -15.53 8.51
CA ALA A 84 -2.89 -14.45 8.37
C ALA A 84 -1.47 -14.99 8.36
N ILE A 85 -1.14 -15.92 9.26
CA ILE A 85 0.19 -16.55 9.30
C ILE A 85 0.46 -17.27 7.97
N ARG A 86 -0.48 -18.11 7.51
CA ARG A 86 -0.38 -18.82 6.22
C ARG A 86 -0.09 -17.87 5.06
N ARG A 87 -0.86 -16.78 4.93
CA ARG A 87 -0.71 -15.83 3.82
C ARG A 87 0.64 -15.11 3.85
N VAL A 88 1.15 -14.76 5.05
CA VAL A 88 2.48 -14.15 5.19
C VAL A 88 3.58 -15.14 4.77
N THR A 89 3.48 -16.40 5.19
CA THR A 89 4.46 -17.44 4.85
C THR A 89 4.46 -17.77 3.36
N GLU A 90 3.28 -17.92 2.76
CA GLU A 90 3.13 -18.18 1.31
C GLU A 90 3.62 -16.99 0.46
N ASN A 91 3.38 -15.76 0.89
CA ASN A 91 3.92 -14.57 0.22
C ASN A 91 5.46 -14.52 0.23
N MET A 92 6.11 -15.21 1.17
CA MET A 92 7.57 -15.37 1.20
C MET A 92 8.07 -16.54 0.34
N GLY A 93 7.18 -17.28 -0.32
CA GLY A 93 7.51 -18.45 -1.13
C GLY A 93 7.67 -19.75 -0.33
N TYR A 94 7.26 -19.76 0.95
CA TYR A 94 7.34 -20.94 1.81
C TYR A 94 5.98 -21.61 1.97
N THR A 95 5.98 -22.93 2.15
CA THR A 95 4.80 -23.68 2.58
C THR A 95 4.83 -23.91 4.08
N MET A 96 3.64 -24.02 4.66
CA MET A 96 3.49 -24.13 6.11
C MET A 96 2.40 -25.12 6.48
N THR A 97 2.71 -25.95 7.48
CA THR A 97 1.75 -26.77 8.20
C THR A 97 1.67 -26.30 9.66
N LEU A 98 0.46 -26.39 10.23
CA LEU A 98 0.19 -26.02 11.60
C LEU A 98 -0.52 -27.19 12.28
N ALA A 99 -0.01 -27.58 13.45
CA ALA A 99 -0.61 -28.59 14.30
C ALA A 99 -0.98 -27.97 15.66
N GLU A 100 -2.25 -28.05 16.01
CA GLU A 100 -2.78 -27.57 17.29
C GLU A 100 -2.46 -28.57 18.41
N TRP A 101 -2.38 -28.10 19.67
CA TRP A 101 -1.97 -28.94 20.79
C TRP A 101 -2.77 -30.25 20.94
N TRP A 102 -4.07 -30.24 20.63
CA TRP A 102 -4.93 -31.43 20.70
C TRP A 102 -4.66 -32.45 19.60
N GLN A 103 -3.91 -32.10 18.55
CA GLN A 103 -3.52 -33.00 17.46
C GLN A 103 -2.20 -33.72 17.75
N VAL A 104 -1.34 -33.14 18.59
CA VAL A 104 0.03 -33.64 18.87
C VAL A 104 0.33 -33.87 20.36
N ALA A 105 -0.69 -33.80 21.22
CA ALA A 105 -0.61 -33.99 22.66
C ALA A 105 0.37 -33.03 23.38
N ASP A 106 0.45 -31.78 22.90
CA ASP A 106 1.24 -30.71 23.52
C ASP A 106 0.48 -30.00 24.66
N PRO A 107 1.14 -29.15 25.48
CA PRO A 107 0.46 -28.35 26.50
C PRO A 107 -0.71 -27.53 25.93
N ALA A 108 -1.82 -27.51 26.68
CA ALA A 108 -3.03 -26.82 26.26
C ALA A 108 -2.79 -25.34 25.96
N GLY A 109 -3.30 -24.87 24.82
CA GLY A 109 -3.14 -23.49 24.36
C GLY A 109 -1.87 -23.23 23.54
N THR A 110 -1.14 -24.27 23.12
CA THR A 110 0.04 -24.16 22.25
C THR A 110 -0.22 -24.71 20.84
N PHE A 111 0.68 -24.42 19.91
CA PHE A 111 0.66 -24.98 18.56
C PHE A 111 2.09 -25.15 18.04
N ARG A 112 2.29 -26.09 17.12
CA ARG A 112 3.53 -26.24 16.36
C ARG A 112 3.36 -25.69 14.95
N LEU A 113 4.33 -24.89 14.54
CA LEU A 113 4.44 -24.39 13.19
C LEU A 113 5.63 -25.07 12.50
N THR A 114 5.38 -25.72 11.37
CA THR A 114 6.44 -26.28 10.53
C THR A 114 6.43 -25.52 9.21
N ILE A 115 7.58 -24.92 8.88
CA ILE A 115 7.79 -24.16 7.65
C ILE A 115 8.77 -24.96 6.81
N ASP A 116 8.33 -25.35 5.62
CA ASP A 116 9.20 -26.02 4.66
C ASP A 116 9.95 -24.93 3.89
N LEU A 117 11.25 -24.86 4.14
CA LEU A 117 12.14 -24.03 3.34
C LEU A 117 12.39 -24.77 2.02
N MET A 118 11.85 -24.25 0.92
CA MET A 118 12.35 -24.64 -0.40
C MET A 118 13.81 -24.17 -0.46
N ASP A 119 14.70 -25.04 -0.92
CA ASP A 119 16.14 -24.76 -1.02
C ASP A 119 16.33 -23.53 -1.91
N VAL A 120 16.61 -22.38 -1.29
CA VAL A 120 16.86 -21.12 -1.98
C VAL A 120 18.34 -21.13 -2.34
N GLY A 121 18.66 -21.74 -3.48
CA GLY A 121 20.00 -21.71 -4.07
C GLY A 121 20.46 -20.30 -4.40
#